data_AF-A0A7K2T6B4-F1
#
_entry.id   AF-A0A7K2T6B4-F1
#
_cell.length_a   1.000
_cell.length_b   1.000
_cell.length_c   1.000
_cell.angle_alpha   90.00
_cell.angle_beta   90.00
_cell.angle_gamma   90.00
#
_symmetry.space_group_name_H-M   'P 1'
#
loop_
_entity.id
_entity.type
_entity.pdbx_description
1 polymer ?
#
loop_
_entity_poly.entity_id
_entity_poly.type
_entity_poly.pdbx_seq_one_letter_code
_entity_poly.pdbx_strand_id
1 'polypeptide(L)'
;MGEPRVRRLSPAGAAARAGRIAELTRLAYAGSDPLPGLPVPDGARESEAAVRRGLARGTRIWVAETDDGRLAGALRVSADASGGWEVHRVCVDPAHHGRGLARRLVAGVEAAALAEGVPRLWLNAVVERCLPGVYARMGFRAVRHWSADDKPLSETTLERVPGAAHDPSALPLADRAPLPSDVLVGWLSGPAGLLAVVGAGVRPEEALRAARHGAPGAFGPGEPVGVDLWEDAPPDARRLLTGRLTGLARPVAPGAYHFAAPRERVGVHLMPRTLHPRLRAVLRLAPGREPSGTPTTPARDTAGVGPS
;
A
#
# COMPACT_ATOMS: atom_id res chain seq x y z
N MET A 1 -31.39 -3.64 0.29
CA MET A 1 -30.62 -2.95 1.36
C MET A 1 -30.14 -1.63 0.80
N GLY A 2 -30.52 -0.51 1.42
CA GLY A 2 -30.07 0.81 0.98
C GLY A 2 -28.58 1.02 1.20
N GLU A 3 -28.04 2.07 0.59
CA GLU A 3 -26.61 2.35 0.59
C GLU A 3 -26.16 2.92 1.95
N PRO A 4 -25.11 2.37 2.59
CA PRO A 4 -24.65 2.89 3.87
C PRO A 4 -24.29 4.38 3.80
N ARG A 5 -24.75 5.18 4.76
CA ARG A 5 -24.53 6.62 4.83
C ARG A 5 -23.28 6.93 5.66
N VAL A 6 -22.40 7.77 5.13
CA VAL A 6 -21.17 8.20 5.82
C VAL A 6 -21.47 9.45 6.64
N ARG A 7 -21.07 9.45 7.92
CA ARG A 7 -21.18 10.63 8.79
C ARG A 7 -20.14 10.62 9.90
N ARG A 8 -19.79 11.81 10.39
CA ARG A 8 -19.03 12.00 11.64
C ARG A 8 -19.95 11.75 12.83
N LEU A 9 -19.46 11.02 13.83
CA LEU A 9 -20.15 10.86 15.10
C LEU A 9 -19.88 12.06 16.03
N SER A 10 -20.89 12.45 16.81
CA SER A 10 -20.66 13.31 17.96
C SER A 10 -19.80 12.58 19.01
N PRO A 11 -19.08 13.29 19.90
CA PRO A 11 -18.28 12.64 20.94
C PRO A 11 -19.09 11.67 21.80
N ALA A 12 -20.29 12.06 22.23
CA ALA A 12 -21.20 11.19 22.98
C ALA A 12 -21.67 9.98 22.16
N GLY A 13 -21.99 10.18 20.87
CA GLY A 13 -22.40 9.10 19.98
C GLY A 13 -21.27 8.10 19.70
N ALA A 14 -20.03 8.57 19.59
CA ALA A 14 -18.86 7.72 19.45
C ALA A 14 -18.58 6.92 20.73
N ALA A 15 -18.67 7.56 21.89
CA ALA A 15 -18.49 6.90 23.20
C ALA A 15 -19.54 5.82 23.45
N ALA A 16 -20.81 6.09 23.12
CA ALA A 16 -21.91 5.12 23.24
C ALA A 16 -21.76 3.90 22.32
N ARG A 17 -20.97 4.03 21.23
CA ARG A 17 -20.77 2.99 20.21
C ARG A 17 -19.37 2.38 20.22
N ALA A 18 -18.54 2.72 21.20
CA ALA A 18 -17.13 2.33 21.26
C ALA A 18 -16.92 0.80 21.15
N GLY A 19 -17.77 0.01 21.81
CA GLY A 19 -17.75 -1.46 21.71
C GLY A 19 -18.01 -1.97 20.29
N ARG A 20 -19.06 -1.47 19.63
CA ARG A 20 -19.41 -1.85 18.24
C ARG A 20 -18.34 -1.42 17.24
N ILE A 21 -17.72 -0.26 17.46
CA ILE A 21 -16.60 0.23 16.63
C ILE A 21 -15.38 -0.68 16.78
N ALA A 22 -15.07 -1.10 18.02
CA ALA A 22 -13.97 -2.03 18.28
C ALA A 22 -14.23 -3.40 17.64
N GLU A 23 -15.46 -3.92 17.76
CA GLU A 23 -15.87 -5.17 17.13
C GLU A 23 -15.74 -5.13 15.60
N LEU A 24 -16.29 -4.09 14.96
CA LEU A 24 -16.13 -3.88 13.51
C LEU A 24 -14.66 -3.78 13.10
N THR A 25 -13.84 -3.08 13.90
CA THR A 25 -12.41 -2.97 13.62
C THR A 25 -11.74 -4.35 13.67
N ARG A 26 -12.02 -5.17 14.69
CA ARG A 26 -11.48 -6.54 14.75
C ARG A 26 -11.94 -7.38 13.57
N LEU A 27 -13.23 -7.35 13.25
CA LEU A 27 -13.83 -8.10 12.14
C LEU A 27 -13.18 -7.75 10.80
N ALA A 28 -13.02 -6.45 10.52
CA ALA A 28 -12.44 -5.98 9.27
C ALA A 28 -10.94 -6.26 9.13
N TYR A 29 -10.22 -6.44 10.24
CA TYR A 29 -8.79 -6.69 10.25
C TYR A 29 -8.43 -8.18 10.36
N ALA A 30 -9.34 -9.01 10.86
CA ALA A 30 -9.16 -10.46 10.89
C ALA A 30 -9.17 -11.02 9.46
N GLY A 31 -8.02 -11.58 9.01
CA GLY A 31 -7.90 -12.17 7.68
C GLY A 31 -7.94 -11.17 6.52
N SER A 32 -7.61 -9.89 6.77
CA SER A 32 -7.61 -8.85 5.74
C SER A 32 -6.37 -8.85 4.83
N ASP A 33 -5.43 -9.75 5.11
CA ASP A 33 -4.14 -9.83 4.43
C ASP A 33 -4.36 -10.29 2.98
N PRO A 34 -3.90 -9.53 1.97
CA PRO A 34 -4.04 -9.94 0.57
C PRO A 34 -3.12 -11.12 0.21
N LEU A 35 -2.13 -11.39 1.04
CA LEU A 35 -1.15 -12.47 0.90
C LEU A 35 -0.99 -13.15 2.28
N PRO A 36 -0.75 -14.47 2.32
CA PRO A 36 -0.67 -15.20 3.58
C PRO A 36 0.64 -14.90 4.35
N GLY A 37 0.68 -15.30 5.62
CA GLY A 37 1.93 -15.39 6.39
C GLY A 37 2.46 -14.08 6.97
N LEU A 38 1.73 -12.97 6.86
CA LEU A 38 2.12 -11.71 7.50
C LEU A 38 1.75 -11.73 9.00
N PRO A 39 2.48 -10.96 9.84
CA PRO A 39 2.09 -10.75 11.23
C PRO A 39 0.67 -10.21 11.37
N VAL A 40 -0.07 -10.74 12.35
CA VAL A 40 -1.45 -10.33 12.67
C VAL A 40 -1.51 -8.81 12.84
N PRO A 41 -2.40 -8.12 12.12
CA PRO A 41 -2.45 -6.66 12.17
C PRO A 41 -3.05 -6.20 13.50
N ASP A 42 -2.56 -5.09 14.03
CA ASP A 42 -2.94 -4.66 15.39
C ASP A 42 -4.43 -4.33 15.54
N GLY A 43 -5.10 -3.99 14.43
CA GLY A 43 -6.55 -3.77 14.42
C GLY A 43 -7.35 -5.04 14.77
N ALA A 44 -6.80 -6.24 14.55
CA ALA A 44 -7.42 -7.49 14.96
C ALA A 44 -7.49 -7.65 16.50
N ARG A 45 -6.69 -6.88 17.24
CA ARG A 45 -6.66 -6.84 18.71
C ARG A 45 -7.39 -5.62 19.30
N GLU A 46 -8.20 -4.93 18.50
CA GLU A 46 -8.87 -3.71 18.93
C GLU A 46 -9.80 -3.94 20.13
N SER A 47 -9.88 -2.97 21.04
CA SER A 47 -10.73 -3.05 22.24
C SER A 47 -11.58 -1.79 22.43
N GLU A 48 -12.73 -1.94 23.10
CA GLU A 48 -13.56 -0.79 23.48
C GLU A 48 -12.77 0.22 24.31
N ALA A 49 -11.96 -0.27 25.26
CA ALA A 49 -11.13 0.58 26.10
C ALA A 49 -10.13 1.41 25.27
N ALA A 50 -9.53 0.83 24.23
CA ALA A 50 -8.65 1.56 23.33
C ALA A 50 -9.39 2.63 22.50
N VAL A 51 -10.60 2.33 22.01
CA VAL A 51 -11.46 3.32 21.34
C VAL A 51 -11.78 4.47 22.30
N ARG A 52 -12.22 4.17 23.53
CA ARG A 52 -12.54 5.18 24.56
C ARG A 52 -11.33 6.05 24.91
N ARG A 53 -10.14 5.43 25.05
CA ARG A 53 -8.88 6.19 25.27
C ARG A 53 -8.56 7.12 24.11
N GLY A 54 -8.78 6.70 22.87
CA GLY A 54 -8.65 7.57 21.71
C GLY A 54 -9.60 8.76 21.77
N LEU A 55 -10.89 8.51 22.03
CA LEU A 55 -11.91 9.56 22.18
C LEU A 55 -11.54 10.57 23.28
N ALA A 56 -11.03 10.10 24.42
CA ALA A 56 -10.57 10.96 25.52
C ALA A 56 -9.38 11.86 25.13
N ARG A 57 -8.58 11.44 24.13
CA ARG A 57 -7.49 12.24 23.55
C ARG A 57 -7.92 13.07 22.32
N GLY A 58 -9.22 13.15 22.05
CA GLY A 58 -9.75 13.96 20.96
C GLY A 58 -9.81 13.24 19.60
N THR A 59 -9.64 11.92 19.55
CA THR A 59 -9.89 11.15 18.31
C THR A 59 -11.33 11.35 17.85
N ARG A 60 -11.51 11.64 16.57
CA ARG A 60 -12.79 11.83 15.89
C ARG A 60 -13.10 10.57 15.07
N ILE A 61 -14.37 10.19 14.96
CA ILE A 61 -14.78 8.95 14.29
C ILE A 61 -15.83 9.24 13.23
N TRP A 62 -15.60 8.71 12.03
CA TRP A 62 -16.57 8.61 10.95
C TRP A 62 -17.05 7.17 10.86
N VAL A 63 -18.34 6.99 10.55
CA VAL A 63 -18.94 5.68 10.31
C VAL A 63 -19.70 5.68 8.99
N ALA A 64 -19.73 4.51 8.35
CA ALA A 64 -20.71 4.18 7.32
C ALA A 64 -21.78 3.32 7.98
N GLU A 65 -23.03 3.77 7.96
CA GLU A 65 -24.15 3.12 8.65
C GLU A 65 -25.26 2.76 7.65
N THR A 66 -25.72 1.52 7.66
CA THR A 66 -26.88 1.07 6.87
C THR A 66 -28.17 1.68 7.41
N ASP A 67 -29.25 1.64 6.63
CA ASP A 67 -30.54 2.22 7.04
C ASP A 67 -31.15 1.57 8.31
N ASP A 68 -30.78 0.32 8.62
CA ASP A 68 -31.16 -0.39 9.85
C ASP A 68 -30.22 -0.11 11.04
N GLY A 69 -29.28 0.84 10.90
CA GLY A 69 -28.41 1.30 11.97
C GLY A 69 -27.19 0.42 12.25
N ARG A 70 -26.86 -0.54 11.36
CA ARG A 70 -25.64 -1.37 11.47
C ARG A 70 -24.43 -0.61 10.92
N LEU A 71 -23.28 -0.81 11.56
CA LEU A 71 -22.02 -0.22 11.09
C LEU A 71 -21.45 -1.07 9.96
N ALA A 72 -21.38 -0.51 8.76
CA ALA A 72 -20.73 -1.12 7.59
C ALA A 72 -19.27 -0.69 7.41
N GLY A 73 -18.83 0.35 8.13
CA GLY A 73 -17.46 0.83 8.10
C GLY A 73 -17.20 1.89 9.16
N ALA A 74 -15.94 2.07 9.55
CA ALA A 74 -15.51 3.14 10.41
C ALA A 74 -14.10 3.63 10.06
N LEU A 75 -13.79 4.87 10.41
CA LEU A 75 -12.49 5.50 10.23
C LEU A 75 -12.26 6.47 11.39
N ARG A 76 -11.02 6.53 11.88
CA ARG A 76 -10.63 7.40 12.99
C ARG A 76 -9.61 8.44 12.56
N VAL A 77 -9.70 9.62 13.16
CA VAL A 77 -8.82 10.74 12.91
C VAL A 77 -8.31 11.33 14.22
N SER A 78 -7.01 11.58 14.31
CA SER A 78 -6.40 12.37 15.39
C SER A 78 -5.70 13.58 14.79
N ALA A 79 -5.69 14.70 15.49
CA ALA A 79 -4.90 15.85 15.08
C ALA A 79 -3.46 15.70 15.59
N ASP A 80 -2.48 16.05 14.76
CA ASP A 80 -1.08 16.15 15.15
C ASP A 80 -0.74 17.58 15.62
N ALA A 81 0.46 17.75 16.18
CA ALA A 81 0.92 19.04 16.71
C ALA A 81 1.10 20.14 15.64
N SER A 82 1.20 19.77 14.36
CA SER A 82 1.30 20.68 13.22
C SER A 82 -0.06 21.08 12.64
N GLY A 83 -1.16 20.63 13.26
CA GLY A 83 -2.52 20.88 12.80
C GLY A 83 -2.98 19.94 11.67
N GLY A 84 -2.15 18.97 11.26
CA GLY A 84 -2.51 17.92 10.32
C GLY A 84 -3.39 16.85 10.97
N TRP A 85 -4.09 16.08 10.14
CA TRP A 85 -4.96 14.99 10.60
C TRP A 85 -4.38 13.63 10.20
N GLU A 86 -4.12 12.79 11.19
CA GLU A 86 -3.74 11.39 10.99
C GLU A 86 -5.00 10.53 10.81
N VAL A 87 -5.13 9.93 9.63
CA VAL A 87 -6.16 8.93 9.33
C VAL A 87 -5.67 7.55 9.76
N HIS A 88 -6.44 6.88 10.61
CA HIS A 88 -6.11 5.54 11.08
C HIS A 88 -7.36 4.68 11.28
N ARG A 89 -7.14 3.36 11.41
CA ARG A 89 -8.21 2.36 11.66
C ARG A 89 -9.34 2.43 10.62
N VAL A 90 -8.99 2.63 9.35
CA VAL A 90 -9.94 2.49 8.24
C VAL A 90 -10.39 1.03 8.17
N CYS A 91 -11.66 0.78 8.46
CA CYS A 91 -12.24 -0.55 8.46
C CYS A 91 -13.58 -0.56 7.70
N VAL A 92 -13.82 -1.63 6.95
CA VAL A 92 -15.08 -1.89 6.27
C VAL A 92 -15.46 -3.33 6.60
N ASP A 93 -16.73 -3.51 6.96
CA ASP A 93 -17.30 -4.84 7.17
C ASP A 93 -17.07 -5.69 5.90
N PRO A 94 -16.50 -6.91 6.01
CA PRO A 94 -16.29 -7.82 4.88
C PRO A 94 -17.53 -8.03 4.00
N ALA A 95 -18.74 -8.07 4.58
CA ALA A 95 -19.99 -8.20 3.83
C ALA A 95 -20.32 -6.98 2.95
N HIS A 96 -19.59 -5.87 3.11
CA HIS A 96 -19.76 -4.63 2.38
C HIS A 96 -18.52 -4.26 1.53
N HIS A 97 -17.55 -5.16 1.37
CA HIS A 97 -16.38 -4.95 0.51
C HIS A 97 -16.74 -4.79 -0.97
N GLY A 98 -15.84 -4.18 -1.74
CA GLY A 98 -16.05 -3.93 -3.17
C GLY A 98 -17.03 -2.77 -3.48
N ARG A 99 -17.69 -2.18 -2.48
CA ARG A 99 -18.71 -1.12 -2.64
C ARG A 99 -18.16 0.31 -2.49
N GLY A 100 -16.84 0.46 -2.44
CA GLY A 100 -16.19 1.78 -2.32
C GLY A 100 -16.34 2.48 -0.96
N LEU A 101 -16.79 1.80 0.10
CA LEU A 101 -17.03 2.42 1.41
C LEU A 101 -15.79 3.05 2.05
N ALA A 102 -14.62 2.42 1.94
CA ALA A 102 -13.37 2.99 2.45
C ALA A 102 -13.07 4.35 1.78
N ARG A 103 -13.26 4.45 0.45
CA ARG A 103 -13.11 5.70 -0.30
C ARG A 103 -14.10 6.75 0.17
N ARG A 104 -15.36 6.37 0.39
CA ARG A 104 -16.42 7.29 0.86
C ARG A 104 -16.14 7.80 2.29
N LEU A 105 -15.62 6.95 3.17
CA LEU A 105 -15.17 7.35 4.52
C LEU A 105 -14.03 8.37 4.45
N VAL A 106 -12.99 8.08 3.66
CA VAL A 106 -11.85 8.99 3.46
C VAL A 106 -12.30 10.32 2.83
N ALA A 107 -13.18 10.28 1.83
CA ALA A 107 -13.73 11.49 1.22
C ALA A 107 -14.55 12.34 2.22
N GLY A 108 -15.31 11.70 3.11
CA GLY A 108 -16.04 12.40 4.18
C GLY A 108 -15.13 13.05 5.22
N VAL A 109 -13.93 12.49 5.46
CA VAL A 109 -12.90 13.10 6.31
C VAL A 109 -12.23 14.26 5.59
N GLU A 110 -11.90 14.08 4.30
CA GLU A 110 -11.27 15.13 3.51
C GLU A 110 -12.18 16.35 3.34
N ALA A 111 -13.47 16.16 3.09
CA ALA A 111 -14.43 17.26 3.01
C ALA A 111 -14.50 18.04 4.34
N ALA A 112 -14.47 17.34 5.47
CA ALA A 112 -14.42 17.98 6.79
C ALA A 112 -13.08 18.68 7.03
N ALA A 113 -11.96 18.08 6.63
CA ALA A 113 -10.62 18.66 6.76
C ALA A 113 -10.49 19.94 5.94
N LEU A 114 -10.99 19.93 4.70
CA LEU A 114 -11.04 21.11 3.82
C LEU A 114 -11.89 22.23 4.45
N ALA A 115 -13.07 21.91 4.97
CA ALA A 115 -13.94 22.88 5.62
C ALA A 115 -13.34 23.44 6.93
N GLU A 116 -12.56 22.65 7.66
CA GLU A 116 -11.87 23.05 8.90
C GLU A 116 -10.48 23.69 8.63
N GLY A 117 -10.08 23.89 7.36
CA GLY A 117 -8.80 24.51 7.02
C GLY A 117 -7.56 23.68 7.38
N VAL A 118 -7.72 22.35 7.47
CA VAL A 118 -6.64 21.43 7.82
C VAL A 118 -5.63 21.37 6.66
N PRO A 119 -4.34 21.60 6.90
CA PRO A 119 -3.35 21.72 5.83
C PRO A 119 -3.00 20.36 5.19
N ARG A 120 -3.20 19.25 5.92
CA ARG A 120 -2.76 17.92 5.51
C ARG A 120 -3.54 16.81 6.19
N LEU A 121 -3.90 15.79 5.42
CA LEU A 121 -4.19 14.44 5.90
C LEU A 121 -2.96 13.57 5.75
N TRP A 122 -2.69 12.68 6.70
CA TRP A 122 -1.62 11.70 6.55
C TRP A 122 -1.98 10.36 7.20
N LEU A 123 -1.25 9.31 6.82
CA LEU A 123 -1.39 7.98 7.41
C LEU A 123 -0.12 7.16 7.20
N ASN A 124 0.05 6.11 8.00
CA ASN A 124 1.02 5.06 7.74
C ASN A 124 0.32 3.81 7.18
N ALA A 125 0.92 3.21 6.16
CA ALA A 125 0.41 2.03 5.50
C ALA A 125 1.50 0.97 5.34
N VAL A 126 1.21 -0.25 5.78
CA VAL A 126 2.07 -1.42 5.57
C VAL A 126 2.10 -1.78 4.09
N VAL A 127 3.30 -1.81 3.52
CA VAL A 127 3.52 -2.03 2.08
C VAL A 127 3.18 -3.46 1.70
N GLU A 128 3.58 -4.44 2.51
CA GLU A 128 3.34 -5.88 2.31
C GLU A 128 1.84 -6.23 2.27
N ARG A 129 0.98 -5.36 2.80
CA ARG A 129 -0.49 -5.48 2.76
C ARG A 129 -1.12 -4.80 1.54
N CYS A 130 -0.31 -4.36 0.58
CA CYS A 130 -0.73 -3.66 -0.65
C CYS A 130 -1.53 -2.37 -0.40
N LEU A 131 -1.45 -1.81 0.82
CA LEU A 131 -2.24 -0.65 1.24
C LEU A 131 -1.83 0.67 0.58
N PRO A 132 -0.53 0.96 0.32
CA PRO A 132 -0.14 2.23 -0.31
C PRO A 132 -0.85 2.46 -1.65
N GLY A 133 -1.03 1.43 -2.48
CA GLY A 133 -1.75 1.54 -3.75
C GLY A 133 -3.25 1.77 -3.60
N VAL A 134 -3.85 1.41 -2.47
CA VAL A 134 -5.25 1.74 -2.15
C VAL A 134 -5.39 3.23 -1.88
N TYR A 135 -4.50 3.79 -1.05
CA TYR A 135 -4.52 5.20 -0.67
C TYR A 135 -4.04 6.14 -1.80
N ALA A 136 -3.11 5.71 -2.65
CA ALA A 136 -2.72 6.48 -3.83
C ALA A 136 -3.89 6.74 -4.79
N ARG A 137 -4.77 5.77 -4.99
CA ARG A 137 -6.01 5.97 -5.77
C ARG A 137 -7.03 6.89 -5.10
N MET A 138 -6.84 7.20 -3.82
CA MET A 138 -7.60 8.21 -3.07
C MET A 138 -6.83 9.54 -2.99
N GLY A 139 -5.73 9.66 -3.74
CA GLY A 139 -4.93 10.87 -3.84
C GLY A 139 -3.96 11.14 -2.71
N PHE A 140 -3.61 10.12 -1.91
CA PHE A 140 -2.50 10.19 -0.98
C PHE A 140 -1.18 9.90 -1.71
N ARG A 141 -0.18 10.75 -1.53
CA ARG A 141 1.16 10.58 -2.08
C ARG A 141 2.08 10.01 -1.02
N ALA A 142 2.88 9.01 -1.37
CA ALA A 142 3.91 8.51 -0.47
C ALA A 142 5.00 9.58 -0.29
N VAL A 143 5.43 9.80 0.95
CA VAL A 143 6.49 10.78 1.28
C VAL A 143 7.71 10.14 1.91
N ARG A 144 7.56 8.95 2.51
CA ARG A 144 8.64 8.25 3.19
C ARG A 144 8.36 6.76 3.33
N HIS A 145 9.37 5.93 3.05
CA HIS A 145 9.37 4.50 3.38
C HIS A 145 10.23 4.25 4.63
N TRP A 146 9.78 3.39 5.54
CA TRP A 146 10.49 3.06 6.77
C TRP A 146 10.21 1.63 7.21
N SER A 147 10.99 1.15 8.19
CA SER A 147 10.94 -0.23 8.69
C SER A 147 10.21 -0.27 10.02
N ALA A 148 9.22 -1.14 10.19
CA ALA A 148 8.63 -1.38 11.50
C ALA A 148 9.67 -1.98 12.47
N ASP A 149 9.72 -1.52 13.71
CA ASP A 149 10.73 -2.00 14.67
C ASP A 149 10.40 -3.40 15.20
N ASP A 150 9.11 -3.72 15.34
CA ASP A 150 8.59 -4.93 15.98
C ASP A 150 8.34 -6.09 14.99
N LYS A 151 8.27 -5.80 13.70
CA LYS A 151 7.87 -6.75 12.65
C LYS A 151 8.78 -6.63 11.43
N PRO A 152 9.01 -7.70 10.65
CA PRO A 152 9.78 -7.65 9.40
C PRO A 152 8.97 -7.02 8.25
N LEU A 153 8.22 -5.95 8.54
CA LEU A 153 7.34 -5.24 7.62
C LEU A 153 7.90 -3.85 7.31
N SER A 154 7.46 -3.32 6.19
CA SER A 154 7.82 -2.00 5.69
C SER A 154 6.58 -1.13 5.72
N GLU A 155 6.73 0.10 6.16
CA GLU A 155 5.65 1.07 6.20
C GLU A 155 5.97 2.26 5.31
N THR A 156 4.91 2.87 4.82
CA THR A 156 4.98 4.10 4.04
C THR A 156 4.10 5.13 4.70
N THR A 157 4.68 6.30 4.98
CA THR A 157 3.91 7.49 5.31
C THR A 157 3.37 8.07 4.01
N LEU A 158 2.06 8.26 3.94
CA LEU A 158 1.40 8.92 2.83
C LEU A 158 0.69 10.19 3.31
N GLU A 159 0.69 11.21 2.46
CA GLU A 159 0.11 12.51 2.74
C GLU A 159 -0.84 12.95 1.62
N ARG A 160 -1.84 13.74 1.98
CA ARG A 160 -2.77 14.38 1.05
C ARG A 160 -3.09 15.78 1.52
N VAL A 161 -2.98 16.76 0.63
CA VAL A 161 -3.54 18.10 0.85
C VAL A 161 -5.03 18.04 0.51
N PRO A 162 -5.96 18.39 1.43
CA PRO A 162 -7.39 18.35 1.14
C PRO A 162 -7.75 19.18 -0.10
N GLY A 163 -8.55 18.61 -1.00
CA GLY A 163 -9.00 19.28 -2.23
C GLY A 163 -7.97 19.30 -3.37
N ALA A 164 -6.74 18.83 -3.15
CA ALA A 164 -5.74 18.77 -4.21
C ALA A 164 -6.11 17.72 -5.28
N ALA A 165 -5.88 18.10 -6.55
CA ALA A 165 -5.96 17.19 -7.67
C ALA A 165 -4.95 16.05 -7.52
N HIS A 166 -5.26 14.88 -8.09
CA HIS A 166 -4.36 13.73 -8.06
C HIS A 166 -4.43 12.95 -9.37
N ASP A 167 -3.34 12.25 -9.70
CA ASP A 167 -3.31 11.25 -10.75
C ASP A 167 -3.59 9.85 -10.14
N PRO A 168 -4.74 9.21 -10.45
CA PRO A 168 -5.06 7.89 -9.93
C PRO A 168 -4.16 6.77 -10.46
N SER A 169 -3.34 7.03 -11.49
CA SER A 169 -2.38 6.09 -12.07
C SER A 169 -0.99 6.15 -11.42
N ALA A 170 -0.73 7.16 -10.60
CA ALA A 170 0.54 7.32 -9.91
C ALA A 170 0.82 6.15 -8.95
N LEU A 171 2.05 5.63 -9.01
CA LEU A 171 2.50 4.60 -8.08
C LEU A 171 2.77 5.23 -6.70
N PRO A 172 2.49 4.49 -5.60
CA PRO A 172 2.62 4.99 -4.24
C PRO A 172 4.09 4.98 -3.77
N LEU A 173 4.98 5.63 -4.52
CA LEU A 173 6.41 5.66 -4.25
C LEU A 173 6.79 7.02 -3.66
N ALA A 174 7.70 7.01 -2.67
CA ALA A 174 8.14 8.25 -2.06
C ALA A 174 8.85 9.14 -3.08
N ASP A 175 8.58 10.45 -3.01
CA ASP A 175 9.21 11.45 -3.87
C ASP A 175 10.66 11.72 -3.44
N ARG A 176 11.52 10.73 -3.71
CA ARG A 176 12.97 10.79 -3.53
C ARG A 176 13.66 10.36 -4.82
N ALA A 177 14.68 11.12 -5.23
CA ALA A 177 15.53 10.69 -6.34
C ALA A 177 16.33 9.45 -5.93
N PRO A 178 16.44 8.42 -6.81
CA PRO A 178 17.27 7.27 -6.53
C PRO A 178 18.74 7.69 -6.48
N LEU A 179 19.50 7.13 -5.54
CA LEU A 179 20.94 7.27 -5.47
C LEU A 179 21.61 6.15 -6.26
N PRO A 180 22.78 6.36 -6.87
CA PRO A 180 23.55 5.27 -7.49
C PRO A 180 23.86 4.11 -6.54
N SER A 181 23.92 4.37 -5.23
CA SER A 181 24.11 3.38 -4.16
C SER A 181 22.84 2.60 -3.80
N ASP A 182 21.67 3.02 -4.26
CA ASP A 182 20.43 2.28 -3.99
C ASP A 182 20.44 0.96 -4.75
N VAL A 183 20.07 -0.11 -4.05
CA VAL A 183 19.88 -1.43 -4.64
C VAL A 183 18.40 -1.81 -4.59
N LEU A 184 17.87 -2.26 -5.72
CA LEU A 184 16.46 -2.63 -5.86
C LEU A 184 16.31 -4.10 -6.23
N VAL A 185 15.21 -4.69 -5.78
CA VAL A 185 14.74 -5.99 -6.26
C VAL A 185 13.37 -5.79 -6.92
N GLY A 186 13.33 -5.90 -8.24
CA GLY A 186 12.08 -5.93 -8.99
C GLY A 186 11.49 -7.33 -9.01
N TRP A 187 10.19 -7.46 -8.76
CA TRP A 187 9.50 -8.75 -8.69
C TRP A 187 8.49 -8.89 -9.82
N LEU A 188 8.58 -10.00 -10.55
CA LEU A 188 7.62 -10.39 -11.58
C LEU A 188 6.99 -11.74 -11.24
N SER A 189 5.67 -11.83 -11.37
CA SER A 189 4.93 -13.09 -11.32
C SER A 189 4.63 -13.57 -12.73
N GLY A 190 4.76 -14.86 -12.97
CA GLY A 190 4.45 -15.48 -14.25
C GLY A 190 3.98 -16.93 -14.07
N PRO A 191 3.60 -17.62 -15.17
CA PRO A 191 3.13 -19.00 -15.11
C PRO A 191 4.14 -19.98 -14.49
N ALA A 192 5.44 -19.69 -14.63
CA ALA A 192 6.52 -20.53 -14.12
C ALA A 192 6.83 -20.32 -12.63
N GLY A 193 6.27 -19.28 -12.00
CA GLY A 193 6.55 -18.90 -10.62
C GLY A 193 6.86 -17.41 -10.48
N LEU A 194 7.86 -17.08 -9.66
CA LEU A 194 8.24 -15.70 -9.36
C LEU A 194 9.70 -15.43 -9.77
N LEU A 195 9.95 -14.27 -10.37
CA LEU A 195 11.28 -13.80 -10.72
C LEU A 195 11.66 -12.59 -9.87
N ALA A 196 12.85 -12.63 -9.27
CA ALA A 196 13.51 -11.48 -8.68
C ALA A 196 14.60 -10.96 -9.62
N VAL A 197 14.64 -9.66 -9.88
CA VAL A 197 15.69 -9.00 -10.68
C VAL A 197 16.36 -7.92 -9.84
N VAL A 198 17.67 -8.04 -9.61
CA VAL A 198 18.45 -7.13 -8.78
C VAL A 198 19.12 -6.04 -9.63
N GLY A 199 18.74 -4.79 -9.39
CA GLY A 199 19.27 -3.60 -10.07
C GLY A 199 19.83 -2.57 -9.09
N ALA A 200 20.42 -1.48 -9.62
CA ALA A 200 20.95 -0.38 -8.81
C ALA A 200 20.72 0.97 -9.49
N GLY A 201 20.56 2.03 -8.68
CA GLY A 201 20.59 3.42 -9.16
C GLY A 201 19.44 3.87 -10.05
N VAL A 202 18.33 3.12 -10.09
CA VAL A 202 17.16 3.42 -10.93
C VAL A 202 15.93 3.66 -10.07
N ARG A 203 14.92 4.35 -10.60
CA ARG A 203 13.66 4.50 -9.85
C ARG A 203 12.93 3.15 -9.73
N PRO A 204 12.08 2.93 -8.71
CA PRO A 204 11.32 1.68 -8.59
C PRO A 204 10.44 1.36 -9.82
N GLU A 205 9.87 2.37 -10.49
CA GLU A 205 9.09 2.17 -11.71
C GLU A 205 9.96 1.68 -12.88
N GLU A 206 11.18 2.21 -12.98
CA GLU A 206 12.18 1.80 -13.96
C GLU A 206 12.73 0.42 -13.63
N ALA A 207 12.92 0.09 -12.35
CA ALA A 207 13.32 -1.24 -11.90
C ALA A 207 12.30 -2.31 -12.34
N LEU A 208 11.00 -2.03 -12.25
CA LEU A 208 9.96 -2.94 -12.75
C LEU A 208 10.01 -3.09 -14.27
N ARG A 209 10.19 -1.98 -15.00
CA ARG A 209 10.30 -2.00 -16.46
C ARG A 209 11.53 -2.79 -16.91
N ALA A 210 12.68 -2.51 -16.29
CA ALA A 210 13.93 -3.21 -16.53
C ALA A 210 13.82 -4.69 -16.16
N ALA A 211 13.15 -5.04 -15.06
CA ALA A 211 12.88 -6.42 -14.68
C ALA A 211 12.08 -7.14 -15.78
N ARG A 212 10.98 -6.53 -16.27
CA ARG A 212 10.19 -7.09 -17.38
C ARG A 212 11.04 -7.33 -18.64
N HIS A 213 11.86 -6.36 -19.04
CA HIS A 213 12.70 -6.47 -20.24
C HIS A 213 13.89 -7.42 -20.08
N GLY A 214 14.46 -7.50 -18.87
CA GLY A 214 15.57 -8.38 -18.52
C GLY A 214 15.15 -9.78 -18.12
N ALA A 215 13.84 -10.07 -18.08
CA ALA A 215 13.34 -11.40 -17.77
C ALA A 215 13.85 -12.39 -18.84
N PRO A 216 14.48 -13.52 -18.44
CA PRO A 216 14.90 -14.52 -19.41
C PRO A 216 13.70 -15.01 -20.21
N GLY A 217 13.89 -15.28 -21.51
CA GLY A 217 12.81 -15.79 -22.37
C GLY A 217 12.11 -17.03 -21.80
N ALA A 218 12.85 -17.87 -21.06
CA ALA A 218 12.32 -19.05 -20.36
C ALA A 218 11.34 -18.75 -19.21
N PHE A 219 11.32 -17.53 -18.66
CA PHE A 219 10.35 -17.11 -17.64
C PHE A 219 8.97 -16.78 -18.25
N GLY A 220 8.93 -16.47 -19.55
CA GLY A 220 7.71 -16.08 -20.25
C GLY A 220 7.21 -14.68 -19.87
N PRO A 221 5.96 -14.34 -20.23
CA PRO A 221 5.38 -13.04 -19.91
C PRO A 221 5.22 -12.90 -18.38
N GLY A 222 5.95 -11.94 -17.80
CA GLY A 222 5.92 -11.63 -16.38
C GLY A 222 5.15 -10.34 -16.09
N GLU A 223 4.29 -10.39 -15.07
CA GLU A 223 3.60 -9.22 -14.52
C GLU A 223 4.30 -8.71 -13.25
N PRO A 224 4.62 -7.42 -13.15
CA PRO A 224 5.10 -6.74 -11.97
C PRO A 224 4.18 -6.99 -10.79
N VAL A 225 4.78 -7.38 -9.67
CA VAL A 225 4.04 -7.59 -8.42
C VAL A 225 4.64 -6.81 -7.25
N GLY A 226 5.86 -6.28 -7.37
CA GLY A 226 6.43 -5.46 -6.32
C GLY A 226 7.87 -5.00 -6.58
N VAL A 227 8.32 -4.10 -5.70
CA VAL A 227 9.71 -3.62 -5.65
C VAL A 227 10.17 -3.54 -4.21
N ASP A 228 11.41 -3.95 -3.99
CA ASP A 228 12.15 -3.70 -2.76
C ASP A 228 13.29 -2.73 -2.98
N LEU A 229 13.65 -2.02 -1.92
CA LEU A 229 14.68 -1.01 -1.91
C LEU A 229 15.56 -1.15 -0.66
N TRP A 230 16.86 -1.24 -0.90
CA TRP A 230 17.88 -0.95 0.08
C TRP A 230 18.46 0.42 -0.26
N GLU A 231 18.03 1.45 0.47
CA GLU A 231 18.50 2.82 0.28
C GLU A 231 19.94 2.98 0.79
N ASP A 232 20.72 3.75 0.04
CA ASP A 232 22.12 4.06 0.36
C ASP A 232 22.92 2.80 0.74
N ALA A 233 22.86 1.81 -0.15
CA ALA A 233 23.42 0.50 0.12
C ALA A 233 24.96 0.54 0.00
N PRO A 234 25.69 -0.21 0.84
CA PRO A 234 27.13 -0.31 0.71
C PRO A 234 27.53 -0.92 -0.64
N PRO A 235 28.77 -0.70 -1.11
CA PRO A 235 29.23 -1.18 -2.42
C PRO A 235 29.05 -2.68 -2.68
N ASP A 236 29.02 -3.50 -1.63
CA ASP A 236 28.83 -4.94 -1.71
C ASP A 236 27.39 -5.42 -1.51
N ALA A 237 26.42 -4.53 -1.27
CA ALA A 237 25.03 -4.89 -1.02
C ALA A 237 24.43 -5.77 -2.13
N ARG A 238 24.74 -5.48 -3.40
CA ARG A 238 24.30 -6.30 -4.53
C ARG A 238 24.83 -7.73 -4.42
N ARG A 239 26.12 -7.90 -4.08
CA ARG A 239 26.74 -9.22 -3.87
C ARG A 239 26.11 -9.95 -2.69
N LEU A 240 25.82 -9.24 -1.60
CA LEU A 240 25.16 -9.81 -0.42
C LEU A 240 23.75 -10.33 -0.74
N LEU A 241 22.93 -9.52 -1.43
CA LEU A 241 21.57 -9.92 -1.81
C LEU A 241 21.57 -11.09 -2.80
N THR A 242 22.39 -11.01 -3.85
CA THR A 242 22.53 -12.09 -4.86
C THR A 242 23.04 -13.40 -4.26
N GLY A 243 23.97 -13.33 -3.31
CA GLY A 243 24.44 -14.49 -2.56
C GLY A 243 23.32 -15.17 -1.76
N ARG A 244 22.49 -14.38 -1.05
CA ARG A 244 21.33 -14.92 -0.32
C ARG A 244 20.25 -15.50 -1.24
N LEU A 245 19.96 -14.84 -2.36
CA LEU A 245 18.98 -15.30 -3.34
C LEU A 245 19.40 -16.63 -4.00
N THR A 246 20.68 -16.83 -4.27
CA THR A 246 21.21 -18.11 -4.80
C THR A 246 20.88 -19.31 -3.90
N GLY A 247 20.81 -19.10 -2.58
CA GLY A 247 20.43 -20.15 -1.62
C GLY A 247 18.93 -20.47 -1.59
N LEU A 248 18.10 -19.65 -2.24
CA LEU A 248 16.63 -19.73 -2.16
C LEU A 248 15.95 -19.95 -3.52
N ALA A 249 16.64 -19.61 -4.61
CA ALA A 249 16.10 -19.58 -5.96
C ALA A 249 17.17 -19.96 -6.99
N ARG A 250 16.72 -20.46 -8.14
CA ARG A 250 17.62 -20.83 -9.24
C ARG A 250 18.08 -19.57 -9.97
N PRO A 251 19.38 -19.29 -10.10
CA PRO A 251 19.86 -18.21 -10.97
C PRO A 251 19.54 -18.56 -12.43
N VAL A 252 19.01 -17.60 -13.18
CA VAL A 252 18.58 -17.79 -14.59
C VAL A 252 19.21 -16.80 -15.56
N ALA A 253 19.73 -15.68 -15.06
CA ALA A 253 20.59 -14.73 -15.75
C ALA A 253 21.35 -13.89 -14.71
N PRO A 254 22.37 -13.10 -15.09
CA PRO A 254 23.07 -12.22 -14.15
C PRO A 254 22.10 -11.30 -13.39
N GLY A 255 22.00 -11.50 -12.06
CA GLY A 255 21.11 -10.72 -11.20
C GLY A 255 19.63 -11.13 -11.27
N ALA A 256 19.27 -12.21 -11.97
CA ALA A 256 17.90 -12.71 -12.08
C ALA A 256 17.75 -14.10 -11.46
N TYR A 257 16.75 -14.26 -10.58
CA TYR A 257 16.55 -15.44 -9.75
C TYR A 257 15.11 -15.93 -9.84
N HIS A 258 14.95 -17.20 -10.20
CA HIS A 258 13.66 -17.84 -10.39
C HIS A 258 13.29 -18.72 -9.19
N PHE A 259 12.15 -18.39 -8.59
CA PHE A 259 11.48 -19.20 -7.58
C PHE A 259 10.42 -20.04 -8.30
N ALA A 260 10.56 -21.37 -8.24
CA ALA A 260 9.58 -22.32 -8.76
C ALA A 260 8.35 -22.44 -7.83
N ALA A 261 7.79 -21.28 -7.44
CA ALA A 261 6.66 -21.14 -6.56
C ALA A 261 5.92 -19.84 -6.89
N PRO A 262 4.59 -19.79 -6.71
CA PRO A 262 3.84 -18.55 -6.85
C PRO A 262 4.22 -17.57 -5.74
N ARG A 263 3.99 -16.28 -5.96
CA ARG A 263 4.47 -15.21 -5.06
C ARG A 263 3.95 -15.31 -3.62
N GLU A 264 2.78 -15.92 -3.43
CA GLU A 264 2.12 -16.17 -2.15
C GLU A 264 2.91 -17.18 -1.29
N ARG A 265 3.85 -17.91 -1.88
CA ARG A 265 4.69 -18.92 -1.21
C ARG A 265 6.17 -18.49 -1.09
N VAL A 266 6.55 -17.34 -1.65
CA VAL A 266 7.93 -16.86 -1.62
C VAL A 266 8.10 -15.88 -0.45
N GLY A 267 8.55 -16.40 0.70
CA GLY A 267 8.66 -15.62 1.94
C GLY A 267 9.48 -14.32 1.83
N VAL A 268 10.57 -14.35 1.05
CA VAL A 268 11.42 -13.17 0.83
C VAL A 268 10.78 -12.10 -0.08
N HIS A 269 9.78 -12.48 -0.89
CA HIS A 269 8.93 -11.51 -1.59
C HIS A 269 7.84 -10.97 -0.65
N LEU A 270 7.27 -11.82 0.21
CA LEU A 270 6.23 -11.39 1.15
C LEU A 270 6.78 -10.44 2.21
N MET A 271 7.98 -10.69 2.73
CA MET A 271 8.62 -9.91 3.79
C MET A 271 10.11 -9.79 3.48
N PRO A 272 10.54 -8.81 2.66
CA PRO A 272 11.93 -8.70 2.19
C PRO A 272 12.94 -8.47 3.30
N ARG A 273 12.50 -8.00 4.46
CA ARG A 273 13.34 -7.86 5.65
C ARG A 273 13.82 -9.19 6.23
N THR A 274 13.17 -10.31 5.85
CA THR A 274 13.67 -11.67 6.13
C THR A 274 14.85 -12.05 5.23
N LEU A 275 14.94 -11.47 4.03
CA LEU A 275 16.11 -11.60 3.16
C LEU A 275 17.26 -10.72 3.67
N HIS A 276 16.98 -9.47 4.06
CA HIS A 276 17.96 -8.57 4.69
C HIS A 276 17.27 -7.45 5.48
N PRO A 277 17.68 -7.12 6.72
CA PRO A 277 16.95 -6.17 7.58
C PRO A 277 16.81 -4.74 7.00
N ARG A 278 17.72 -4.33 6.11
CA ARG A 278 17.69 -3.03 5.41
C ARG A 278 16.90 -3.03 4.08
N LEU A 279 16.48 -4.19 3.60
CA LEU A 279 15.72 -4.32 2.36
C LEU A 279 14.23 -4.14 2.66
N ARG A 280 13.67 -2.99 2.29
CA ARG A 280 12.26 -2.65 2.52
C ARG A 280 11.43 -2.91 1.29
N ALA A 281 10.20 -3.38 1.46
CA ALA A 281 9.20 -3.28 0.41
C ALA A 281 8.84 -1.80 0.22
N VAL A 282 8.90 -1.32 -1.02
CA VAL A 282 8.41 0.03 -1.38
C VAL A 282 7.18 -0.02 -2.26
N LEU A 283 6.94 -1.18 -2.90
CA LEU A 283 5.73 -1.44 -3.67
C LEU A 283 5.34 -2.92 -3.55
N ARG A 284 4.06 -3.18 -3.29
CA ARG A 284 3.40 -4.47 -3.52
C ARG A 284 2.06 -4.24 -4.18
N LEU A 285 1.81 -4.95 -5.27
CA LEU A 285 0.56 -4.90 -6.00
C LEU A 285 -0.35 -6.01 -5.52
N ALA A 286 -1.60 -5.65 -5.22
CA ALA A 286 -2.60 -6.60 -4.76
C ALA A 286 -2.90 -7.63 -5.86
N PRO A 287 -3.19 -8.89 -5.51
CA PRO A 287 -3.64 -9.88 -6.48
C PRO A 287 -4.83 -9.43 -7.31
N GLY A 288 -4.74 -9.60 -8.63
CA GLY A 288 -5.74 -9.17 -9.60
C GLY A 288 -5.74 -7.65 -9.86
N ARG A 289 -4.74 -6.92 -9.36
CA ARG A 289 -4.54 -5.48 -9.58
C ARG A 289 -3.19 -5.18 -10.22
N GLU A 290 -2.52 -6.19 -10.74
CA GLU A 290 -1.32 -6.04 -11.56
C GLU A 290 -1.68 -5.25 -12.83
N PRO A 291 -0.80 -4.37 -13.31
CA PRO A 291 -1.01 -3.68 -14.58
C PRO A 291 -0.97 -4.72 -15.70
N SER A 292 -2.14 -5.12 -16.20
CA SER A 292 -2.27 -6.04 -17.33
C SER A 292 -1.47 -5.52 -18.53
N GLY A 293 -0.58 -6.36 -19.05
CA GLY A 293 0.28 -6.01 -20.17
C GLY A 293 -0.51 -5.73 -21.46
N THR A 294 -0.82 -4.46 -21.72
CA THR A 294 -0.42 -3.76 -22.96
C THR A 294 -0.51 -2.25 -22.70
N PRO A 295 0.57 -1.47 -22.86
CA PRO A 295 0.41 -0.02 -22.96
C PRO A 295 -0.33 0.23 -24.28
N THR A 296 -1.59 0.66 -24.20
CA THR A 296 -2.21 1.35 -25.33
C THR A 296 -1.35 2.58 -25.59
N THR A 297 -0.55 2.51 -26.66
CA THR A 297 0.13 3.68 -27.20
C THR A 297 -0.94 4.75 -27.38
N PRO A 298 -0.78 5.98 -26.84
CA PRO A 298 -1.67 7.06 -27.21
C PRO A 298 -1.60 7.16 -28.73
N ALA A 299 -2.74 7.06 -29.39
CA ALA A 299 -2.83 7.27 -30.83
C ALA A 299 -2.10 8.58 -31.13
N ARG A 300 -1.02 8.50 -31.93
CA ARG A 300 -0.46 9.71 -32.51
C ARG A 300 -1.58 10.32 -33.33
N ASP A 301 -2.09 11.47 -32.91
CA ASP A 301 -2.81 12.37 -33.79
C ASP A 301 -1.83 12.74 -34.91
N THR A 302 -1.86 11.97 -35.99
CA THR A 302 -1.38 12.43 -37.27
C THR A 302 -2.41 13.45 -37.75
N ALA A 303 -2.31 14.67 -37.21
CA ALA A 303 -2.87 15.83 -37.86
C ALA A 303 -2.23 15.90 -39.25
N GLY A 304 -3.02 15.55 -40.26
CA GLY A 304 -2.63 15.67 -41.65
C GLY A 304 -2.35 17.13 -41.97
N VAL A 305 -1.09 17.45 -42.22
CA VAL A 305 -0.73 18.61 -43.03
C VAL A 305 -1.02 18.21 -44.48
N GLY A 306 -2.21 18.57 -44.95
CA GLY A 306 -2.53 18.63 -46.37
C GLY A 306 -1.95 19.92 -46.96
N PRO A 307 -1.40 19.90 -48.19
CA PRO A 307 -0.75 21.06 -48.78
C PRO A 307 -1.80 22.07 -49.28
N SER A 308 -1.53 23.35 -49.08
CA SER A 308 -2.06 24.47 -49.85
C SER A 308 -0.98 25.54 -49.95
#